data_AF-A0A9P1MV05-F1
#
_entry.id   AF-A0A9P1MV05-F1
#
_cell.length_a   1.000
_cell.length_b   1.000
_cell.length_c   1.000
_cell.angle_alpha   90.00
_cell.angle_beta   90.00
_cell.angle_gamma   90.00
#
_symmetry.space_group_name_H-M   'P 1'
#
loop_
_entity.id
_entity.type
_entity.pdbx_description
1 polymer ?
#
loop_
_entity_poly.entity_id
_entity_poly.type
_entity_poly.pdbx_seq_one_letter_code
_entity_poly.pdbx_strand_id
1 'polypeptide(L)'
;MCFGRVRGYYHYLDDRFTDFSIYVDEKVNERTLLDIPLAFWRWFKFLVYVHFWIAIFLFVYGVLCFCLGVQYSFYYTEVNCGDGLNVWPPAINLIASVFGMVTLRTLHIRWSAFIHLILLVTSLPFVIATIISSSLAVERWEKQPLITAPPVLRPPTINPLPTSSFPDDYIDEGTHYAKIPQWKNAFIGIDGGLALLSVLNLITIIILLVFYGVWWVRRANTPGMDA
;
A
#
# COMPACT_ATOMS: atom_id res chain seq x y z
N MET A 1 -14.59 42.58 2.37
CA MET A 1 -15.86 42.03 1.84
C MET A 1 -15.80 40.56 1.37
N CYS A 2 -14.72 39.80 1.61
CA CYS A 2 -14.63 38.40 1.10
C CYS A 2 -15.24 37.32 2.01
N PHE A 3 -15.52 37.60 3.29
CA PHE A 3 -16.01 36.59 4.24
C PHE A 3 -17.44 36.10 3.98
N GLY A 4 -18.32 36.96 3.46
CA GLY A 4 -19.72 36.58 3.19
C GLY A 4 -19.87 35.52 2.08
N ARG A 5 -19.02 35.59 1.04
CA ARG A 5 -19.05 34.65 -0.09
C ARG A 5 -18.51 33.27 0.29
N VAL A 6 -17.50 33.21 1.15
CA VAL A 6 -16.95 31.94 1.69
C VAL A 6 -17.98 31.24 2.59
N ARG A 7 -18.67 32.00 3.45
CA ARG A 7 -19.70 31.44 4.34
C ARG A 7 -20.89 30.85 3.57
N GLY A 8 -21.34 31.54 2.52
CA GLY A 8 -22.42 31.03 1.66
C GLY A 8 -22.02 29.74 0.91
N TYR A 9 -20.78 29.67 0.40
CA TYR A 9 -20.27 28.48 -0.27
C TYR A 9 -20.13 27.29 0.69
N TYR A 10 -19.71 27.54 1.93
CA TYR A 10 -19.62 26.49 2.96
C TYR A 10 -20.99 25.86 3.26
N HIS A 11 -22.02 26.67 3.52
CA HIS A 11 -23.37 26.14 3.77
C HIS A 11 -23.93 25.37 2.57
N TYR A 12 -23.69 25.86 1.34
CA TYR A 12 -24.08 25.12 0.14
C TYR A 12 -23.44 23.74 0.04
N LEU A 13 -22.15 23.62 0.36
CA LEU A 13 -21.46 22.33 0.38
C LEU A 13 -21.97 21.42 1.50
N ASP A 14 -22.24 21.98 2.67
CA ASP A 14 -22.75 21.26 3.84
C ASP A 14 -24.13 20.66 3.59
N ASP A 15 -25.05 21.43 3.01
CA ASP A 15 -26.39 20.96 2.62
C ASP A 15 -26.28 19.82 1.58
N ARG A 16 -25.42 19.97 0.57
CA ARG A 16 -25.19 18.94 -0.45
C ARG A 16 -24.57 17.66 0.11
N PHE A 17 -23.63 17.79 1.04
CA PHE A 17 -23.03 16.64 1.70
C PHE A 17 -24.05 15.93 2.60
N THR A 18 -24.89 16.70 3.29
CA THR A 18 -25.98 16.17 4.11
C THR A 18 -26.97 15.38 3.26
N ASP A 19 -27.49 15.96 2.17
CA ASP A 19 -28.39 15.28 1.24
C ASP A 19 -27.78 13.99 0.69
N PHE A 20 -26.50 14.04 0.28
CA PHE A 20 -25.78 12.87 -0.20
C PHE A 20 -25.63 11.81 0.89
N SER A 21 -25.28 12.19 2.12
CA SER A 21 -25.09 11.25 3.23
C SER A 21 -26.38 10.54 3.61
N ILE A 22 -27.52 11.25 3.62
CA ILE A 22 -28.85 10.69 3.86
C ILE A 22 -29.21 9.71 2.74
N TYR A 23 -29.01 10.11 1.49
CA TYR A 23 -29.26 9.24 0.33
C TYR A 23 -28.43 7.96 0.37
N VAL A 24 -27.13 8.05 0.72
CA VAL A 24 -26.25 6.88 0.85
C VAL A 24 -26.68 6.01 2.03
N ASP A 25 -27.02 6.59 3.18
CA ASP A 25 -27.49 5.83 4.34
C ASP A 25 -28.76 5.03 4.02
N GLU A 26 -29.74 5.67 3.40
CA GLU A 26 -30.97 5.00 2.95
C GLU A 26 -30.64 3.83 2.01
N LYS A 27 -29.75 4.05 1.03
CA LYS A 27 -29.35 3.02 0.06
C LYS A 27 -28.51 1.90 0.65
N VAL A 28 -27.73 2.16 1.70
CA VAL A 28 -26.98 1.14 2.45
C VAL A 28 -27.94 0.37 3.34
N ASN A 29 -28.91 1.05 3.98
CA ASN A 29 -29.88 0.45 4.88
C ASN A 29 -30.94 -0.39 4.17
N GLU A 30 -31.30 -0.06 2.94
CA GLU A 30 -32.16 -0.92 2.12
C GLU A 30 -31.50 -2.30 1.87
N ARG A 31 -30.17 -2.41 1.94
CA ARG A 31 -29.45 -3.62 1.56
C ARG A 31 -29.04 -4.44 2.79
N THR A 32 -29.57 -5.65 2.88
CA THR A 32 -29.18 -6.61 3.92
C THR A 32 -28.19 -7.63 3.37
N LEU A 33 -27.16 -7.95 4.17
CA LEU A 33 -26.22 -9.04 3.87
C LEU A 33 -26.78 -10.42 4.26
N LEU A 34 -27.98 -10.47 4.87
CA LEU A 34 -28.57 -11.70 5.39
C LEU A 34 -29.06 -12.65 4.28
N ASP A 35 -29.45 -12.14 3.12
CA ASP A 35 -30.04 -12.92 2.03
C ASP A 35 -29.03 -13.40 0.97
N ILE A 36 -27.74 -13.43 1.33
CA ILE A 36 -26.67 -13.80 0.40
C ILE A 36 -26.63 -15.33 0.21
N PRO A 37 -26.54 -15.85 -1.03
CA PRO A 37 -26.40 -17.28 -1.25
C PRO A 37 -25.13 -17.83 -0.60
N LEU A 38 -25.27 -18.95 0.11
CA LEU A 38 -24.22 -19.53 0.95
C LEU A 38 -22.89 -19.78 0.23
N ALA A 39 -22.94 -20.18 -1.04
CA ALA A 39 -21.75 -20.47 -1.84
C ALA A 39 -20.85 -19.24 -2.00
N PHE A 40 -21.42 -18.10 -2.35
CA PHE A 40 -20.67 -16.87 -2.51
C PHE A 40 -20.20 -16.30 -1.17
N TRP A 41 -21.02 -16.41 -0.12
CA TRP A 41 -20.63 -15.99 1.23
C TRP A 41 -19.39 -16.75 1.73
N ARG A 42 -19.28 -18.05 1.43
CA ARG A 42 -18.08 -18.85 1.75
C ARG A 42 -16.83 -18.32 1.04
N TRP A 43 -16.93 -17.97 -0.25
CA TRP A 43 -15.82 -17.39 -1.00
C TRP A 43 -15.40 -16.03 -0.47
N PHE A 44 -16.37 -15.15 -0.20
CA PHE A 44 -16.10 -13.85 0.41
C PHE A 44 -15.40 -13.99 1.75
N LYS A 45 -15.91 -14.86 2.63
CA LYS A 45 -15.28 -15.16 3.92
C LYS A 45 -13.83 -15.63 3.74
N PHE A 46 -13.60 -16.61 2.86
CA PHE A 46 -12.27 -17.11 2.56
C PHE A 46 -11.32 -16.00 2.09
N LEU A 47 -11.76 -15.18 1.14
CA LEU A 47 -10.97 -14.08 0.59
C LEU A 47 -10.62 -13.03 1.64
N VAL A 48 -11.56 -12.63 2.49
CA VAL A 48 -11.30 -11.67 3.57
C VAL A 48 -10.24 -12.19 4.54
N TYR A 49 -10.29 -13.48 4.92
CA TYR A 49 -9.26 -14.07 5.80
C TYR A 49 -7.89 -14.14 5.12
N VAL A 50 -7.84 -14.59 3.86
CA VAL A 50 -6.59 -14.67 3.10
C VAL A 50 -5.98 -13.27 2.91
N HIS A 51 -6.81 -12.29 2.53
CA HIS A 51 -6.41 -10.90 2.40
C HIS A 51 -5.85 -10.38 3.73
N PHE A 52 -6.56 -10.56 4.85
CA PHE A 52 -6.12 -10.10 6.17
C PHE A 52 -4.72 -10.63 6.53
N TRP A 53 -4.49 -11.93 6.35
CA TRP A 53 -3.17 -12.51 6.62
C TRP A 53 -2.09 -11.95 5.70
N ILE A 54 -2.35 -11.86 4.40
CA ILE A 54 -1.39 -11.30 3.44
C ILE A 54 -1.09 -9.83 3.74
N ALA A 55 -2.10 -9.03 4.08
CA ALA A 55 -1.93 -7.63 4.46
C ALA A 55 -1.09 -7.49 5.74
N ILE A 56 -1.28 -8.34 6.75
CA ILE A 56 -0.41 -8.37 7.94
C ILE A 56 1.03 -8.68 7.56
N PHE A 57 1.26 -9.76 6.80
CA PHE A 57 2.61 -10.16 6.42
C PHE A 57 3.32 -9.07 5.62
N LEU A 58 2.63 -8.44 4.65
CA LEU A 58 3.18 -7.35 3.85
C LEU A 58 3.40 -6.08 4.68
N PHE A 59 2.54 -5.80 5.66
CA PHE A 59 2.74 -4.66 6.54
C PHE A 59 3.98 -4.84 7.43
N VAL A 60 4.13 -6.00 8.07
CA VAL A 60 5.33 -6.33 8.86
C VAL A 60 6.57 -6.29 7.99
N TYR A 61 6.52 -6.88 6.79
CA TYR A 61 7.64 -6.88 5.86
C TYR A 61 7.98 -5.47 5.35
N GLY A 62 6.96 -4.64 5.08
CA GLY A 62 7.13 -3.24 4.70
C GLY A 62 7.77 -2.40 5.81
N VAL A 63 7.35 -2.58 7.07
CA VAL A 63 7.96 -1.93 8.23
C VAL A 63 9.41 -2.36 8.40
N LEU A 64 9.71 -3.66 8.29
CA LEU A 64 11.09 -4.15 8.33
C LEU A 64 11.94 -3.55 7.19
N CYS A 65 11.40 -3.48 5.97
CA CYS A 65 12.10 -2.86 4.85
C CYS A 65 12.35 -1.37 5.08
N PHE A 66 11.39 -0.64 5.65
CA PHE A 66 11.55 0.77 6.01
C PHE A 66 12.63 0.97 7.07
N CYS A 67 12.59 0.20 8.17
CA CYS A 67 13.58 0.29 9.24
C CYS A 67 14.99 0.00 8.74
N LEU A 68 15.16 -1.07 7.94
CA LEU A 68 16.43 -1.38 7.31
C LEU A 68 16.83 -0.29 6.31
N GLY A 69 15.89 0.20 5.50
CA GLY A 69 16.12 1.26 4.53
C GLY A 69 16.68 2.53 5.16
N VAL A 70 16.07 2.98 6.26
CA VAL A 70 16.55 4.14 7.05
C VAL A 70 17.91 3.86 7.69
N GLN A 71 18.16 2.65 8.19
CA GLN A 71 19.47 2.32 8.75
C GLN A 71 20.58 2.32 7.70
N TYR A 72 20.28 1.88 6.48
CA TYR A 72 21.25 1.82 5.39
C TYR A 72 21.37 3.11 4.58
N SER A 73 20.41 4.05 4.69
CA SER A 73 20.50 5.35 4.02
C SER A 73 21.67 6.21 4.50
N PHE A 74 22.26 5.88 5.66
CA PHE A 74 23.51 6.50 6.12
C PHE A 74 24.74 6.03 5.34
N TYR A 75 24.68 4.85 4.71
CA TYR A 75 25.81 4.22 4.03
C TYR A 75 25.68 4.26 2.50
N TYR A 76 24.47 4.40 1.97
CA TYR A 76 24.21 4.40 0.53
C TYR A 76 23.36 5.61 0.13
N THR A 77 23.66 6.16 -1.04
CA THR A 77 22.95 7.33 -1.59
C THR A 77 21.53 7.02 -2.06
N GLU A 78 21.26 5.76 -2.41
CA GLU A 78 19.92 5.30 -2.77
C GLU A 78 19.64 3.97 -2.10
N VAL A 79 18.71 3.98 -1.14
CA VAL A 79 18.17 2.79 -0.50
C VAL A 79 16.66 2.82 -0.71
N ASN A 80 16.16 1.88 -1.50
CA ASN A 80 14.72 1.72 -1.64
C ASN A 80 14.11 1.37 -0.27
N CYS A 81 12.84 1.67 -0.07
CA CYS A 81 12.13 1.64 1.22
C CYS A 81 12.47 2.77 2.21
N GLY A 82 13.51 3.58 2.02
CA GLY A 82 13.83 4.69 2.95
C GLY A 82 12.73 5.75 3.07
N ASP A 83 11.94 5.95 2.01
CA ASP A 83 10.89 6.98 1.94
C ASP A 83 9.57 6.55 2.59
N GLY A 84 9.48 5.29 3.05
CA GLY A 84 8.26 4.76 3.70
C GLY A 84 7.09 4.49 2.75
N LEU A 85 7.23 4.74 1.45
CA LEU A 85 6.18 4.52 0.45
C LEU A 85 5.63 3.08 0.48
N ASN A 86 6.49 2.09 0.71
CA ASN A 86 6.13 0.66 0.72
C ASN A 86 5.36 0.22 1.98
N VAL A 87 5.25 1.07 3.01
CA VAL A 87 4.52 0.77 4.25
C VAL A 87 3.04 1.12 4.12
N TRP A 88 2.71 2.18 3.38
CA TRP A 88 1.37 2.74 3.32
C TRP A 88 0.35 1.84 2.62
N PRO A 89 0.60 1.26 1.43
CA PRO A 89 -0.38 0.41 0.77
C PRO A 89 -0.73 -0.85 1.59
N PRO A 90 0.22 -1.60 2.19
CA PRO A 90 -0.12 -2.68 3.10
C PRO A 90 -0.91 -2.22 4.32
N ALA A 91 -0.61 -1.05 4.89
CA ALA A 91 -1.34 -0.50 6.04
C ALA A 91 -2.82 -0.19 5.71
N ILE A 92 -3.09 0.46 4.58
CA ILE A 92 -4.46 0.75 4.12
C ILE A 92 -5.21 -0.55 3.86
N ASN A 93 -4.56 -1.54 3.25
CA ASN A 93 -5.15 -2.86 3.02
C ASN A 93 -5.41 -3.64 4.31
N LEU A 94 -4.56 -3.48 5.32
CA LEU A 94 -4.79 -4.05 6.64
C LEU A 94 -6.04 -3.44 7.29
N ILE A 95 -6.19 -2.11 7.21
CA ILE A 95 -7.40 -1.43 7.70
C ILE A 95 -8.64 -1.92 6.93
N ALA A 96 -8.58 -1.99 5.59
CA ALA A 96 -9.64 -2.54 4.75
C ALA A 96 -10.04 -3.95 5.20
N SER A 97 -9.04 -4.81 5.43
CA SER A 97 -9.24 -6.19 5.90
C SER A 97 -9.91 -6.27 7.27
N VAL A 98 -9.60 -5.35 8.19
CA VAL A 98 -10.27 -5.27 9.50
C VAL A 98 -11.75 -4.93 9.32
N PHE A 99 -12.11 -3.99 8.45
CA PHE A 99 -13.52 -3.71 8.12
C PHE A 99 -14.21 -4.90 7.42
N GLY A 100 -13.48 -5.63 6.57
CA GLY A 100 -13.95 -6.90 6.02
C GLY A 100 -14.25 -7.93 7.11
N MET A 101 -13.36 -8.05 8.10
CA MET A 101 -13.54 -8.95 9.25
C MET A 101 -14.72 -8.54 10.14
N VAL A 102 -14.90 -7.24 10.40
CA VAL A 102 -16.07 -6.71 11.10
C VAL A 102 -17.33 -7.09 10.34
N THR A 103 -17.35 -6.92 9.02
CA THR A 103 -18.48 -7.33 8.16
C THR A 103 -18.84 -8.81 8.31
N LEU A 104 -17.84 -9.69 8.44
CA LEU A 104 -18.09 -11.11 8.66
C LEU A 104 -18.68 -11.43 10.05
N ARG A 105 -18.38 -10.61 11.06
CA ARG A 105 -18.80 -10.83 12.45
C ARG A 105 -20.12 -10.14 12.78
N THR A 106 -20.35 -8.98 12.20
CA THR A 106 -21.52 -8.13 12.46
C THR A 106 -22.31 -7.94 11.17
N LEU A 107 -22.90 -9.03 10.68
CA LEU A 107 -23.77 -9.05 9.49
C LEU A 107 -24.92 -8.02 9.53
N HIS A 108 -25.33 -7.63 10.74
CA HIS A 108 -26.37 -6.61 10.96
C HIS A 108 -25.86 -5.17 10.74
N ILE A 109 -24.54 -4.94 10.80
CA ILE A 109 -23.93 -3.62 10.56
C ILE A 109 -23.67 -3.49 9.06
N ARG A 110 -24.61 -2.87 8.35
CA ARG A 110 -24.57 -2.72 6.89
C ARG A 110 -23.43 -1.83 6.41
N TRP A 111 -23.06 -0.84 7.23
CA TRP A 111 -22.01 0.13 6.94
C TRP A 111 -20.61 -0.49 6.79
N SER A 112 -20.31 -1.59 7.48
CA SER A 112 -18.96 -2.16 7.44
C SER A 112 -18.60 -2.73 6.07
N ALA A 113 -19.57 -3.33 5.36
CA ALA A 113 -19.35 -3.85 4.00
C ALA A 113 -19.10 -2.73 3.00
N PHE A 114 -19.85 -1.64 3.15
CA PHE A 114 -19.70 -0.46 2.30
C PHE A 114 -18.34 0.22 2.53
N ILE A 115 -17.94 0.42 3.79
CA ILE A 115 -16.62 0.97 4.15
C ILE A 115 -15.51 0.05 3.63
N HIS A 116 -15.65 -1.27 3.77
CA HIS A 116 -14.70 -2.23 3.23
C HIS A 116 -14.56 -2.08 1.70
N LEU A 117 -15.67 -1.96 0.96
CA LEU A 117 -15.64 -1.74 -0.49
C LEU A 117 -14.94 -0.43 -0.85
N ILE A 118 -15.27 0.68 -0.18
CA ILE A 118 -14.62 1.98 -0.42
C ILE A 118 -13.12 1.86 -0.19
N LEU A 119 -12.69 1.26 0.93
CA LEU A 119 -11.27 1.10 1.25
C LEU A 119 -10.54 0.23 0.22
N LEU A 120 -11.17 -0.83 -0.29
CA LEU A 120 -10.58 -1.63 -1.36
C LEU A 120 -10.42 -0.81 -2.65
N VAL A 121 -11.46 -0.08 -3.06
CA VAL A 121 -11.44 0.75 -4.27
C VAL A 121 -10.42 1.87 -4.16
N THR A 122 -10.35 2.55 -3.00
CA THR A 122 -9.37 3.62 -2.78
C THR A 122 -7.96 3.08 -2.67
N SER A 123 -7.74 1.89 -2.10
CA SER A 123 -6.39 1.30 -1.98
C SER A 123 -5.77 0.91 -3.32
N LEU A 124 -6.59 0.55 -4.31
CA LEU A 124 -6.15 0.01 -5.60
C LEU A 124 -5.22 0.97 -6.38
N PRO A 125 -5.55 2.27 -6.57
CA PRO A 125 -4.63 3.22 -7.20
C PRO A 125 -3.35 3.44 -6.39
N PHE A 126 -3.38 3.39 -5.05
CA PHE A 126 -2.17 3.52 -4.24
C PHE A 126 -1.22 2.33 -4.43
N VAL A 127 -1.77 1.11 -4.50
CA VAL A 127 -0.97 -0.09 -4.77
C VAL A 127 -0.34 -0.02 -6.17
N ILE A 128 -1.11 0.39 -7.20
CA ILE A 128 -0.57 0.56 -8.56
C ILE A 128 0.53 1.62 -8.61
N ALA A 129 0.31 2.79 -8.00
CA ALA A 129 1.30 3.86 -7.96
C ALA A 129 2.60 3.41 -7.28
N THR A 130 2.48 2.61 -6.22
CA THR A 130 3.64 2.05 -5.50
C THR A 130 4.41 1.07 -6.38
N ILE A 131 3.72 0.14 -7.06
CA ILE A 131 4.35 -0.81 -7.98
C ILE A 131 5.10 -0.08 -9.10
N ILE A 132 4.49 0.95 -9.69
CA ILE A 132 5.14 1.78 -10.73
C ILE A 132 6.37 2.48 -10.15
N SER A 133 6.24 3.10 -8.98
CA SER A 133 7.34 3.81 -8.32
C SER A 133 8.52 2.88 -8.02
N SER A 134 8.25 1.70 -7.44
CA SER A 134 9.27 0.68 -7.20
C SER A 134 9.93 0.21 -8.48
N SER A 135 9.14 -0.03 -9.55
CA SER A 135 9.67 -0.47 -10.85
C SER A 135 10.64 0.56 -11.44
N LEU A 136 10.28 1.85 -11.36
CA LEU A 136 11.15 2.95 -11.80
C LEU A 136 12.40 3.08 -10.92
N ALA A 137 12.29 2.81 -9.61
CA ALA A 137 13.44 2.79 -8.71
C ALA A 137 14.43 1.66 -9.06
N VAL A 138 13.94 0.46 -9.38
CA VAL A 138 14.77 -0.65 -9.86
C VAL A 138 15.49 -0.27 -11.15
N GLU A 139 14.79 0.33 -12.12
CA GLU A 139 15.39 0.76 -13.38
C GLU A 139 16.50 1.80 -13.17
N ARG A 140 16.28 2.79 -12.29
CA ARG A 140 17.31 3.78 -11.94
C ARG A 140 18.53 3.12 -11.30
N TRP A 141 18.30 2.21 -10.36
CA TRP A 141 19.37 1.47 -9.69
C TRP A 141 20.20 0.61 -10.65
N GLU A 142 19.55 -0.04 -11.63
CA GLU A 142 20.25 -0.81 -12.66
C GLU A 142 21.11 0.10 -13.56
N LYS A 143 20.59 1.28 -13.91
CA LYS A 143 21.28 2.27 -14.77
C LYS A 143 22.39 3.07 -14.09
N GLN A 144 22.44 3.10 -12.75
CA GLN A 144 23.51 3.81 -12.04
C GLN A 144 24.89 3.23 -12.42
N PRO A 145 25.83 4.07 -12.90
CA PRO A 145 27.20 3.63 -13.11
C PRO A 145 27.81 3.24 -11.75
N LEU A 146 28.65 2.20 -11.72
CA LEU A 146 29.47 1.96 -10.54
C LEU A 146 30.29 3.24 -10.33
N ILE A 147 30.02 3.96 -9.25
CA ILE A 147 30.88 5.06 -8.84
C ILE A 147 32.21 4.41 -8.45
N THR A 148 33.16 4.38 -9.37
CA THR A 148 34.57 4.30 -9.02
C THR A 148 34.83 5.51 -8.14
N ALA A 149 35.23 5.26 -6.90
CA ALA A 149 35.66 6.33 -5.99
C ALA A 149 36.57 7.30 -6.76
N PRO A 150 36.44 8.62 -6.56
CA PRO A 150 37.38 9.55 -7.15
C PRO A 150 38.79 9.06 -6.80
N PRO A 151 39.74 9.01 -7.75
CA PRO A 151 41.09 8.59 -7.44
C PRO A 151 41.57 9.44 -6.28
N VAL A 152 41.97 8.78 -5.19
CA VAL A 152 42.57 9.43 -4.02
C VAL A 152 43.63 10.37 -4.57
N LEU A 153 43.39 11.68 -4.44
CA LEU A 153 44.40 12.69 -4.70
C LEU A 153 45.44 12.48 -3.62
N ARG A 154 46.42 11.61 -3.94
CA ARG A 154 47.55 11.31 -3.08
C ARG A 154 48.15 12.68 -2.72
N PRO A 155 48.16 13.09 -1.43
CA PRO A 155 48.72 14.37 -1.07
C PRO A 155 50.14 14.46 -1.62
N PRO A 156 50.58 15.62 -2.13
CA PRO A 156 51.91 15.76 -2.70
C PRO A 156 52.93 15.25 -1.68
N THR A 157 53.70 14.26 -2.10
CA THR A 157 54.69 13.56 -1.29
C THR A 157 55.69 14.58 -0.75
N ILE A 158 55.49 15.05 0.48
CA ILE A 158 56.53 15.74 1.22
C ILE A 158 57.44 14.62 1.75
N ASN A 159 58.64 14.55 1.16
CA ASN A 159 59.82 13.73 1.48
C ASN A 159 59.67 12.62 2.55
N PRO A 160 60.03 11.36 2.22
CA PRO A 160 59.98 10.28 3.20
C PRO A 160 61.01 10.51 4.32
N LEU A 161 60.56 10.52 5.58
CA LEU A 161 61.42 10.22 6.73
C LEU A 161 61.70 8.70 6.76
N PRO A 162 62.90 8.26 7.16
CA PRO A 162 63.27 6.86 7.17
C PRO A 162 62.54 6.09 8.28
N THR A 163 61.65 5.19 7.83
CA THR A 163 61.32 3.87 8.38
C THR A 163 61.51 3.65 9.89
N SER A 164 60.41 3.73 10.63
CA SER A 164 60.15 2.78 11.73
C SER A 164 58.91 1.97 11.37
N SER A 165 59.12 0.67 11.21
CA SER A 165 58.16 -0.39 10.96
C SER A 165 56.79 -0.18 11.63
N PHE A 166 55.80 0.20 10.83
CA PHE A 166 54.40 -0.15 11.08
C PHE A 166 54.00 -1.19 10.02
N PRO A 167 53.26 -2.26 10.37
CA PRO A 167 52.82 -3.25 9.40
C PRO A 167 51.90 -2.59 8.36
N ASP A 168 52.19 -2.78 7.08
CA ASP A 168 51.53 -2.19 5.90
C ASP A 168 50.08 -2.67 5.65
N ASP A 169 49.35 -3.14 6.66
CA ASP A 169 48.07 -3.85 6.47
C ASP A 169 46.81 -3.06 6.90
N TYR A 170 46.88 -1.75 7.11
CA TYR A 170 45.69 -0.99 7.55
C TYR A 170 45.41 0.30 6.77
N ILE A 171 44.18 0.31 6.21
CA ILE A 171 43.34 1.41 5.70
C ILE A 171 43.51 1.66 4.19
N ASP A 172 42.70 1.05 3.31
CA ASP A 172 41.25 1.23 3.08
C ASP A 172 40.90 2.62 2.53
N GLU A 173 40.93 2.77 1.20
CA GLU A 173 40.42 3.97 0.53
C GLU A 173 39.96 3.64 -0.90
N GLY A 174 39.12 2.61 -0.98
CA GLY A 174 38.51 2.16 -2.21
C GLY A 174 37.28 1.34 -1.90
N THR A 175 36.43 1.80 -0.98
CA THR A 175 35.08 1.25 -0.83
C THR A 175 34.32 1.56 -2.11
N HIS A 176 34.57 0.73 -3.13
CA HIS A 176 33.62 0.51 -4.19
C HIS A 176 32.29 0.24 -3.49
N TYR A 177 31.34 1.16 -3.64
CA TYR A 177 29.96 0.89 -3.28
C TYR A 177 29.46 -0.19 -4.24
N ALA A 178 29.81 -1.44 -3.94
CA ALA A 178 29.38 -2.59 -4.71
C ALA A 178 27.86 -2.62 -4.62
N LYS A 179 27.20 -2.69 -5.78
CA LYS A 179 25.76 -2.96 -5.85
C LYS A 179 25.49 -4.22 -5.04
N ILE A 180 24.88 -4.10 -3.86
CA ILE A 180 24.59 -5.26 -3.03
C ILE A 180 23.40 -6.00 -3.67
N PRO A 181 23.59 -7.21 -4.22
CA PRO A 181 22.55 -7.94 -4.94
C PRO A 181 21.35 -8.31 -4.04
N GLN A 182 21.53 -8.28 -2.71
CA GLN A 182 20.48 -8.58 -1.74
C GLN A 182 19.30 -7.60 -1.82
N TRP A 183 19.54 -6.35 -2.19
CA TRP A 183 18.48 -5.35 -2.34
C TRP A 183 17.55 -5.64 -3.51
N LYS A 184 18.09 -6.17 -4.61
CA LYS A 184 17.29 -6.57 -5.78
C LYS A 184 16.24 -7.61 -5.41
N ASN A 185 16.61 -8.59 -4.58
CA ASN A 185 15.68 -9.62 -4.13
C ASN A 185 14.60 -9.06 -3.20
N ALA A 186 14.96 -8.09 -2.34
CA ALA A 186 14.00 -7.40 -1.47
C ALA A 186 12.94 -6.64 -2.30
N PHE A 187 13.36 -5.98 -3.39
CA PHE A 187 12.46 -5.25 -4.30
C PHE A 187 11.45 -6.19 -4.96
N ILE A 188 11.93 -7.29 -5.56
CA ILE A 188 11.09 -8.28 -6.21
C ILE A 188 10.08 -8.88 -5.23
N GLY A 189 10.49 -9.13 -3.98
CA GLY A 189 9.62 -9.66 -2.94
C GLY A 189 8.47 -8.71 -2.55
N ILE A 190 8.78 -7.42 -2.31
CA ILE A 190 7.74 -6.42 -1.97
C ILE A 190 6.81 -6.22 -3.16
N ASP A 191 7.35 -6.02 -4.35
CA ASP A 191 6.56 -5.71 -5.55
C ASP A 191 5.66 -6.90 -5.93
N GLY A 192 6.18 -8.13 -5.84
CA GLY A 192 5.38 -9.34 -6.03
C GLY A 192 4.28 -9.49 -4.99
N GLY A 193 4.57 -9.16 -3.73
CA GLY A 193 3.59 -9.14 -2.65
C GLY A 193 2.47 -8.11 -2.87
N LEU A 194 2.83 -6.88 -3.24
CA LEU A 194 1.89 -5.81 -3.57
C LEU A 194 1.07 -6.13 -4.81
N ALA A 195 1.65 -6.77 -5.82
CA ALA A 195 0.93 -7.23 -7.00
C ALA A 195 -0.10 -8.31 -6.64
N LEU A 196 0.28 -9.29 -5.82
CA LEU A 196 -0.66 -10.29 -5.31
C LEU A 196 -1.80 -9.64 -4.51
N LEU A 197 -1.49 -8.67 -3.65
CA LEU A 197 -2.49 -7.92 -2.89
C LEU A 197 -3.45 -7.16 -3.82
N SER A 198 -2.94 -6.49 -4.85
CA SER A 198 -3.75 -5.80 -5.86
C SER A 198 -4.74 -6.74 -6.56
N VAL A 199 -4.28 -7.94 -6.94
CA VAL A 199 -5.13 -8.96 -7.56
C VAL A 199 -6.22 -9.43 -6.59
N LEU A 200 -5.88 -9.68 -5.33
CA LEU A 200 -6.85 -10.05 -4.30
C LEU A 200 -7.88 -8.94 -4.05
N ASN A 201 -7.46 -7.68 -4.05
CA ASN A 201 -8.37 -6.53 -3.96
C ASN A 201 -9.34 -6.53 -5.12
N LEU A 202 -8.83 -6.67 -6.34
CA LEU A 202 -9.66 -6.67 -7.55
C LEU A 202 -10.68 -7.81 -7.52
N ILE A 203 -10.26 -9.03 -7.17
CA ILE A 203 -11.16 -10.19 -7.03
C ILE A 203 -12.22 -9.92 -5.97
N THR A 204 -11.84 -9.36 -4.82
CA THR A 204 -12.76 -9.04 -3.73
C THR A 204 -13.75 -7.96 -4.14
N ILE A 205 -13.29 -6.92 -4.84
CA ILE A 205 -14.13 -5.86 -5.41
C ILE A 205 -15.11 -6.45 -6.42
N ILE A 206 -14.66 -7.29 -7.35
CA ILE A 206 -15.54 -7.92 -8.35
C ILE A 206 -16.62 -8.73 -7.64
N ILE A 207 -16.26 -9.53 -6.64
CA ILE A 207 -17.22 -10.32 -5.87
C ILE A 207 -18.23 -9.41 -5.14
N LEU A 208 -17.76 -8.33 -4.50
CA LEU A 208 -18.62 -7.32 -3.86
C LEU A 208 -19.53 -6.61 -4.86
N LEU A 209 -19.02 -6.20 -6.03
CA LEU A 209 -19.82 -5.55 -7.06
C LEU A 209 -20.82 -6.51 -7.70
N VAL A 210 -20.46 -7.78 -7.91
CA VAL A 210 -21.38 -8.81 -8.35
C VAL A 210 -22.47 -9.01 -7.29
N PHE A 211 -22.13 -9.02 -6.00
CA PHE A 211 -23.13 -9.05 -4.92
C PHE A 211 -24.07 -7.84 -5.02
N TYR A 212 -23.51 -6.63 -5.03
CA TYR A 212 -24.30 -5.41 -5.06
C TYR A 212 -25.12 -5.29 -6.35
N GLY A 213 -24.59 -5.71 -7.49
CA GLY A 213 -25.21 -5.60 -8.81
C GLY A 213 -26.26 -6.67 -9.10
N VAL A 214 -25.95 -7.95 -8.86
CA VAL A 214 -26.92 -9.06 -9.08
C VAL A 214 -28.09 -8.94 -8.11
N TRP A 215 -27.83 -8.56 -6.86
CA TRP A 215 -28.90 -8.38 -5.88
C TRP A 215 -29.77 -7.16 -6.21
N TRP A 216 -29.17 -6.07 -6.69
CA TRP A 216 -29.90 -4.90 -7.19
C TRP A 216 -30.86 -5.26 -8.33
N VAL A 217 -30.37 -6.02 -9.32
CA VAL A 217 -31.19 -6.46 -10.46
C VAL A 217 -32.31 -7.40 -10.02
N ARG A 218 -32.04 -8.34 -9.10
CA ARG A 218 -33.07 -9.27 -8.61
C ARG A 218 -34.18 -8.56 -7.85
N ARG A 219 -33.87 -7.63 -6.95
CA ARG A 219 -34.88 -6.91 -6.18
C ARG A 219 -35.71 -5.97 -7.06
N ALA A 220 -35.09 -5.29 -8.02
CA ALA A 220 -35.81 -4.47 -8.99
C ALA A 220 -36.83 -5.27 -9.82
N ASN A 221 -36.54 -6.54 -10.09
CA ASN A 221 -37.38 -7.43 -10.89
C ASN A 221 -38.39 -8.25 -10.07
N THR A 222 -38.41 -8.12 -8.74
CA THR A 222 -39.39 -8.77 -7.86
C THR A 222 -40.08 -7.75 -6.94
N PRO A 223 -40.84 -6.79 -7.50
CA PRO A 223 -41.65 -5.88 -6.69
C PRO A 223 -42.74 -6.70 -5.97
N GLY A 224 -42.67 -6.80 -4.65
CA GLY A 224 -43.66 -7.52 -3.82
C GLY A 224 -43.09 -8.54 -2.83
N MET A 225 -41.78 -8.76 -2.78
CA MET A 225 -41.14 -9.45 -1.64
C MET A 225 -40.80 -8.45 -0.51
N ASP A 226 -41.80 -7.68 -0.08
CA ASP A 226 -41.75 -6.99 1.20
C ASP A 226 -42.32 -7.98 2.23
N ALA A 227 -41.43 -8.63 2.96
CA ALA A 227 -41.72 -9.42 4.15
C ALA A 227 -40.96 -8.82 5.34
#